data_AF-A0A952ESR8-F1
#
_entry.id   AF-A0A952ESR8-F1
#
_cell.length_a   1.000
_cell.length_b   1.000
_cell.length_c   1.000
_cell.angle_alpha   90.00
_cell.angle_beta   90.00
_cell.angle_gamma   90.00
#
_symmetry.space_group_name_H-M   'P 1'
#
loop_
_entity.id
_entity.type
_entity.pdbx_description
1 polymer ?
#
loop_
_entity_poly.entity_id
_entity_poly.type
_entity_poly.pdbx_seq_one_letter_code
_entity_poly.pdbx_strand_id
1 'polypeptide(L)'
;MVAFFSFLSGYILSQFFRSFLAVIAPELGHELGLDPQALAALQTAWILGFIVMQFPVGWALDAWGPRRTVPVTMIAAVIGALLFANAQSGFTLQIALALIGIGCSAIYMGAVYVFGRIYPPQRFALLCSWLIGIGSAGNLIAASPLALATSVIGWRGAILVMALVTALVALLLALIIRNPPRVTTARAEGLIDGLKIILSIRALWPLLPLATISYAVIIAERGLWAGPFLSDVYGLTPVDRGFILLIMATAMSIGALIYGPLDRVFGGYKWISVIGTALSAAG
;
A
#
# COMPACT_ATOMS: atom_id res chain seq x y z
N MET A 1 7.36 17.84 8.78
CA MET A 1 6.43 18.13 7.67
C MET A 1 7.00 17.78 6.31
N VAL A 2 8.20 18.27 5.91
CA VAL A 2 8.78 17.95 4.59
C VAL A 2 8.88 16.44 4.35
N ALA A 3 9.46 15.67 5.28
CA ALA A 3 9.55 14.21 5.16
C ALA A 3 8.17 13.54 5.01
N PHE A 4 7.14 14.04 5.69
CA PHE A 4 5.78 13.50 5.58
C PHE A 4 5.23 13.69 4.16
N PHE A 5 5.31 14.89 3.60
CA PHE A 5 4.83 15.14 2.24
C PHE A 5 5.63 14.38 1.17
N SER A 6 6.94 14.18 1.38
CA SER A 6 7.75 13.32 0.49
C SER A 6 7.29 11.87 0.54
N PHE A 7 7.09 11.29 1.72
CA PHE A 7 6.60 9.91 1.82
C PHE A 7 5.16 9.77 1.31
N LEU A 8 4.34 10.81 1.50
CA LEU A 8 2.97 10.85 1.00
C LEU A 8 2.91 10.76 -0.53
N SER A 9 3.75 11.51 -1.25
CA SER A 9 3.76 11.43 -2.71
C SER A 9 4.16 10.04 -3.21
N GLY A 10 5.17 9.41 -2.60
CA GLY A 10 5.53 8.02 -2.91
C GLY A 10 4.40 7.04 -2.58
N TYR A 11 3.72 7.22 -1.46
CA TYR A 11 2.68 6.30 -1.03
C TYR A 11 1.40 6.41 -1.88
N ILE A 12 1.07 7.62 -2.36
CA ILE A 12 0.03 7.82 -3.38
C ILE A 12 0.34 7.01 -4.65
N LEU A 13 1.60 7.04 -5.12
CA LEU A 13 2.01 6.24 -6.28
C LEU A 13 1.92 4.74 -6.01
N SER A 14 2.31 4.29 -4.82
CA SER A 14 2.16 2.89 -4.40
C SER A 14 0.70 2.43 -4.43
N GLN A 15 -0.22 3.25 -3.94
CA GLN A 15 -1.67 2.97 -4.02
C GLN A 15 -2.17 2.99 -5.46
N PHE A 16 -1.74 3.97 -6.27
CA PHE A 16 -2.06 3.99 -7.69
C PHE A 16 -1.67 2.68 -8.38
N PHE A 17 -0.42 2.24 -8.23
CA PHE A 17 0.07 0.99 -8.84
C PHE A 17 -0.57 -0.28 -8.28
N ARG A 18 -1.21 -0.20 -7.10
CA ARG A 18 -1.97 -1.32 -6.55
C ARG A 18 -3.34 -1.48 -7.24
N SER A 19 -3.94 -0.38 -7.70
CA SER A 19 -5.31 -0.37 -8.21
C SER A 19 -5.44 -0.17 -9.72
N PHE A 20 -4.42 0.38 -10.40
CA PHE A 20 -4.50 0.74 -11.81
C PHE A 20 -4.81 -0.43 -12.75
N LEU A 21 -4.35 -1.65 -12.41
CA LEU A 21 -4.50 -2.83 -13.28
C LEU A 21 -5.97 -3.14 -13.57
N ALA A 22 -6.86 -2.93 -12.59
CA ALA A 22 -8.29 -3.18 -12.76
C ALA A 22 -8.93 -2.27 -13.83
N VAL A 23 -8.41 -1.06 -14.01
CA VAL A 23 -8.93 -0.10 -14.99
C VAL A 23 -8.42 -0.40 -16.40
N ILE A 24 -7.19 -0.90 -16.53
CA ILE A 24 -6.54 -1.17 -17.82
C ILE A 24 -6.74 -2.64 -18.27
N ALA A 25 -7.24 -3.50 -17.40
CA ALA A 25 -7.41 -4.93 -17.66
C ALA A 25 -8.19 -5.24 -18.97
N PRO A 26 -9.31 -4.56 -19.29
CA PRO A 26 -10.03 -4.78 -20.55
C PRO A 26 -9.17 -4.50 -21.79
N GLU A 27 -8.39 -3.42 -21.77
CA GLU A 27 -7.50 -3.03 -22.86
C GLU A 27 -6.34 -4.03 -23.03
N LEU A 28 -5.77 -4.52 -21.93
CA LEU A 28 -4.74 -5.56 -21.97
C LEU A 28 -5.30 -6.87 -22.54
N GLY A 29 -6.53 -7.23 -22.17
CA GLY A 29 -7.22 -8.41 -22.71
C GLY A 29 -7.43 -8.30 -24.22
N HIS A 30 -7.91 -7.14 -24.69
CA HIS A 30 -8.16 -6.90 -26.11
C HIS A 30 -6.88 -6.86 -26.95
N GLU A 31 -5.82 -6.20 -26.45
CA GLU A 31 -4.61 -5.95 -27.24
C GLU A 31 -3.58 -7.09 -27.16
N LEU A 32 -3.45 -7.75 -26.01
CA LEU A 32 -2.45 -8.78 -25.77
C LEU A 32 -3.07 -10.19 -25.65
N GLY A 33 -4.39 -10.31 -25.84
CA GLY A 33 -5.10 -11.59 -25.76
C GLY A 33 -5.08 -12.22 -24.36
N LEU A 34 -5.00 -11.39 -23.31
CA LEU A 34 -4.96 -11.89 -21.93
C LEU A 34 -6.34 -12.33 -21.46
N ASP A 35 -6.44 -13.57 -21.03
CA ASP A 35 -7.64 -14.10 -20.39
C ASP A 35 -7.73 -13.64 -18.91
N PRO A 36 -8.88 -13.84 -18.23
CA PRO A 36 -9.03 -13.49 -16.82
C PRO A 36 -8.00 -14.16 -15.90
N GLN A 37 -7.54 -15.37 -16.25
CA GLN A 37 -6.53 -16.09 -15.49
C GLN A 37 -5.16 -15.39 -15.57
N ALA A 38 -4.76 -14.94 -16.76
CA ALA A 38 -3.52 -14.19 -16.97
C ALA A 38 -3.58 -12.83 -16.24
N LEU A 39 -4.72 -12.13 -16.28
CA LEU A 39 -4.93 -10.87 -15.55
C LEU A 39 -4.84 -11.07 -14.02
N ALA A 40 -5.37 -12.18 -13.49
CA ALA A 40 -5.20 -12.52 -12.08
C ALA A 40 -3.73 -12.83 -11.73
N ALA A 41 -3.00 -13.50 -12.64
CA ALA A 41 -1.57 -13.76 -12.47
C ALA A 41 -0.73 -12.46 -12.46
N LEU A 42 -1.11 -11.45 -13.24
CA LEU A 42 -0.51 -10.12 -13.21
C LEU A 42 -0.62 -9.48 -11.81
N GLN A 43 -1.83 -9.42 -11.25
CA GLN A 43 -2.05 -8.88 -9.90
C GLN A 43 -1.27 -9.69 -8.84
N THR A 44 -1.21 -11.01 -9.01
CA THR A 44 -0.47 -11.90 -8.11
C THR A 44 1.03 -11.60 -8.15
N ALA A 45 1.61 -11.34 -9.32
CA ALA A 45 3.02 -10.99 -9.45
C ALA A 45 3.37 -9.72 -8.67
N TRP A 46 2.51 -8.69 -8.73
CA TRP A 46 2.66 -7.47 -7.92
C TRP A 46 2.65 -7.78 -6.41
N ILE A 47 1.67 -8.56 -5.96
CA ILE A 47 1.52 -8.91 -4.54
C ILE A 47 2.73 -9.72 -4.05
N LEU A 48 3.17 -10.72 -4.83
CA LEU A 48 4.33 -11.56 -4.47
C LEU A 48 5.61 -10.74 -4.40
N GLY A 49 5.86 -9.86 -5.39
CA GLY A 49 7.01 -8.95 -5.37
C GLY A 49 7.01 -8.05 -4.14
N PHE A 50 5.83 -7.55 -3.76
CA PHE A 50 5.65 -6.72 -2.57
C PHE A 50 5.89 -7.50 -1.26
N ILE A 51 5.34 -8.71 -1.13
CA ILE A 51 5.46 -9.56 0.08
C ILE A 51 6.90 -10.01 0.28
N VAL A 52 7.54 -10.54 -0.76
CA VAL A 52 8.92 -11.06 -0.68
C VAL A 52 9.87 -9.96 -0.22
N MET A 53 9.64 -8.72 -0.65
CA MET A 53 10.48 -7.59 -0.27
C MET A 53 10.25 -7.06 1.15
N GLN A 54 9.18 -7.45 1.86
CA GLN A 54 8.95 -6.91 3.21
C GLN A 54 10.09 -7.23 4.18
N PHE A 55 10.64 -8.44 4.14
CA PHE A 55 11.75 -8.82 5.02
C PHE A 55 13.08 -8.17 4.59
N PRO A 56 13.51 -8.25 3.30
CA PRO A 56 14.69 -7.53 2.82
C PRO A 56 14.64 -6.02 3.08
N VAL A 57 13.49 -5.38 2.86
CA VAL A 57 13.30 -3.95 3.14
C VAL A 57 13.42 -3.66 4.61
N GLY A 58 12.79 -4.46 5.49
CA GLY A 58 12.91 -4.29 6.94
C GLY A 58 14.37 -4.28 7.38
N TRP A 59 15.13 -5.30 6.96
CA TRP A 59 16.57 -5.36 7.23
C TRP A 59 17.35 -4.19 6.61
N ALA A 60 17.07 -3.83 5.35
CA ALA A 60 17.77 -2.74 4.68
C ALA A 60 17.48 -1.38 5.33
N LEU A 61 16.28 -1.16 5.87
CA LEU A 61 15.94 0.04 6.64
C LEU A 61 16.74 0.09 7.94
N ASP A 62 16.91 -1.04 8.63
CA ASP A 62 17.73 -1.09 9.85
C ASP A 62 19.24 -0.93 9.56
N ALA A 63 19.74 -1.56 8.51
CA ALA A 63 21.16 -1.57 8.15
C ALA A 63 21.61 -0.29 7.42
N TRP A 64 20.90 0.10 6.35
CA TRP A 64 21.30 1.20 5.45
C TRP A 64 20.51 2.48 5.68
N GLY A 65 19.34 2.38 6.32
CA GLY A 65 18.47 3.51 6.58
C GLY A 65 17.58 3.88 5.39
N PRO A 66 16.49 4.63 5.65
CA PRO A 66 15.48 4.99 4.67
C PRO A 66 16.00 5.83 3.49
N ARG A 67 17.06 6.61 3.69
CA ARG A 67 17.66 7.46 2.64
C ARG A 67 18.16 6.65 1.44
N ARG A 68 18.63 5.43 1.66
CA ARG A 68 19.13 4.56 0.59
C ARG A 68 18.08 3.54 0.17
N THR A 69 17.43 2.90 1.13
CA THR A 69 16.51 1.80 0.86
C THR A 69 15.32 2.26 0.02
N VAL A 70 14.67 3.37 0.37
CA VAL A 70 13.42 3.79 -0.27
C VAL A 70 13.62 4.21 -1.73
N PRO A 71 14.59 5.09 -2.08
CA PRO A 71 14.79 5.46 -3.48
C PRO A 71 15.30 4.30 -4.33
N VAL A 72 16.18 3.44 -3.79
CA VAL A 72 16.71 2.29 -4.54
C VAL A 72 15.62 1.30 -4.90
N THR A 73 14.70 1.00 -3.97
CA THR A 73 13.56 0.16 -4.33
C THR A 73 12.66 0.87 -5.34
N MET A 74 12.40 2.18 -5.20
CA MET A 74 11.57 2.90 -6.15
C MET A 74 12.13 2.92 -7.59
N ILE A 75 13.45 2.81 -7.78
CA ILE A 75 14.03 2.61 -9.11
C ILE A 75 13.49 1.31 -9.75
N ALA A 76 13.30 0.24 -8.98
CA ALA A 76 12.66 -0.98 -9.48
C ALA A 76 11.22 -0.72 -9.94
N ALA A 77 10.47 0.14 -9.26
CA ALA A 77 9.13 0.53 -9.71
C ALA A 77 9.17 1.37 -11.00
N VAL A 78 10.16 2.25 -11.17
CA VAL A 78 10.37 2.98 -12.43
C VAL A 78 10.67 2.02 -13.57
N ILE A 79 11.63 1.11 -13.37
CA ILE A 79 12.00 0.10 -14.38
C ILE A 79 10.79 -0.78 -14.71
N GLY A 80 10.05 -1.23 -13.69
CA GLY A 80 8.84 -2.02 -13.87
C GLY A 80 7.76 -1.26 -14.64
N ALA A 81 7.52 0.01 -14.36
CA ALA A 81 6.55 0.82 -15.09
C ALA A 81 6.97 1.06 -16.56
N LEU A 82 8.26 1.32 -16.82
CA LEU A 82 8.79 1.41 -18.19
C LEU A 82 8.66 0.09 -18.94
N LEU A 83 8.96 -1.03 -18.28
CA LEU A 83 8.80 -2.37 -18.85
C LEU A 83 7.32 -2.67 -19.13
N PHE A 84 6.42 -2.30 -18.23
CA PHE A 84 4.97 -2.47 -18.39
C PHE A 84 4.47 -1.72 -19.62
N ALA A 85 4.85 -0.44 -19.75
CA ALA A 85 4.43 0.38 -20.88
C ALA A 85 4.95 -0.12 -22.24
N ASN A 86 6.07 -0.84 -22.27
CA ASN A 86 6.64 -1.38 -23.50
C ASN A 86 6.32 -2.88 -23.69
N ALA A 87 5.50 -3.47 -22.82
CA ALA A 87 5.23 -4.89 -22.87
C ALA A 87 4.39 -5.28 -24.10
N GLN A 88 4.78 -6.40 -24.71
CA GLN A 88 4.10 -7.04 -25.84
C GLN A 88 3.62 -8.45 -25.49
N SER A 89 3.81 -8.90 -24.25
CA SER A 89 3.40 -10.23 -23.79
C SER A 89 2.98 -10.20 -22.31
N GLY A 90 2.09 -11.13 -21.94
CA GLY A 90 1.66 -11.29 -20.55
C GLY A 90 2.81 -11.60 -19.59
N PHE A 91 3.81 -12.36 -20.02
CA PHE A 91 4.98 -12.68 -19.19
C PHE A 91 5.81 -11.42 -18.88
N THR A 92 6.03 -10.54 -19.87
CA THR A 92 6.72 -9.26 -19.64
C THR A 92 5.93 -8.38 -18.67
N LEU A 93 4.60 -8.38 -18.75
CA LEU A 93 3.74 -7.67 -17.79
C LEU A 93 3.83 -8.26 -16.37
N GLN A 94 3.96 -9.58 -16.22
CA GLN A 94 4.17 -10.22 -14.91
C GLN A 94 5.49 -9.77 -14.28
N ILE A 95 6.58 -9.77 -15.04
CA ILE A 95 7.88 -9.28 -14.57
C ILE A 95 7.78 -7.80 -14.20
N ALA A 96 7.14 -7.00 -15.05
CA ALA A 96 6.94 -5.58 -14.81
C ALA A 96 6.18 -5.32 -13.50
N LEU A 97 5.08 -6.04 -13.26
CA LEU A 97 4.30 -5.91 -12.02
C LEU A 97 5.04 -6.42 -10.79
N ALA A 98 5.81 -7.50 -10.90
CA ALA A 98 6.68 -7.94 -9.82
C ALA A 98 7.69 -6.85 -9.44
N LEU A 99 8.33 -6.19 -10.43
CA LEU A 99 9.25 -5.07 -10.20
C LEU A 99 8.56 -3.86 -9.57
N ILE A 100 7.34 -3.53 -10.01
CA ILE A 100 6.54 -2.46 -9.41
C ILE A 100 6.19 -2.78 -7.96
N GLY A 101 5.78 -4.01 -7.66
CA GLY A 101 5.50 -4.48 -6.30
C GLY A 101 6.74 -4.40 -5.40
N ILE A 102 7.88 -4.87 -5.91
CA ILE A 102 9.19 -4.75 -5.26
C ILE A 102 9.50 -3.28 -4.95
N GLY A 103 9.31 -2.38 -5.92
CA GLY A 103 9.70 -0.99 -5.74
C GLY A 103 8.80 -0.18 -4.81
N CYS A 104 7.52 -0.55 -4.73
CA CYS A 104 6.54 0.08 -3.86
C CYS A 104 6.64 -0.36 -2.38
N SER A 105 7.34 -1.47 -2.10
CA SER A 105 7.38 -2.12 -0.78
C SER A 105 7.97 -1.25 0.35
N ALA A 106 9.02 -0.46 0.06
CA ALA A 106 9.76 0.27 1.08
C ALA A 106 9.13 1.60 1.50
N ILE A 107 8.17 2.13 0.75
CA ILE A 107 7.71 3.52 0.92
C ILE A 107 7.02 3.70 2.28
N TYR A 108 6.02 2.86 2.57
CA TYR A 108 5.29 2.94 3.83
C TYR A 108 6.19 2.58 5.03
N MET A 109 6.95 1.48 4.92
CA MET A 109 7.85 1.05 6.00
C MET A 109 8.96 2.07 6.27
N GLY A 110 9.49 2.71 5.23
CA GLY A 110 10.44 3.81 5.36
C GLY A 110 9.82 5.02 6.07
N ALA A 111 8.55 5.36 5.77
CA ALA A 111 7.83 6.42 6.46
C ALA A 111 7.65 6.09 7.94
N VAL A 112 7.15 4.89 8.26
CA VAL A 112 6.99 4.39 9.64
C VAL A 112 8.32 4.44 10.40
N TYR A 113 9.41 3.97 9.78
CA TYR A 113 10.74 4.01 10.36
C TYR A 113 11.20 5.43 10.71
N VAL A 114 11.02 6.37 9.77
CA VAL A 114 11.37 7.79 9.99
C VAL A 114 10.47 8.41 11.06
N PHE A 115 9.16 8.14 11.00
CA PHE A 115 8.21 8.73 11.93
C PHE A 115 8.46 8.27 13.36
N GLY A 116 8.69 6.96 13.56
CA GLY A 116 8.90 6.38 14.89
C GLY A 116 10.21 6.81 15.54
N ARG A 117 11.20 7.27 14.77
CA ARG A 117 12.50 7.72 15.29
C ARG A 117 12.63 9.23 15.44
N ILE A 118 11.88 10.02 14.69
CA ILE A 118 12.01 11.49 14.68
C ILE A 118 10.88 12.17 15.48
N TYR A 119 9.69 11.58 15.51
CA TYR A 119 8.53 12.21 16.13
C TYR A 119 8.15 11.51 17.44
N PRO A 120 7.59 12.24 18.41
CA PRO A 120 7.10 11.65 19.65
C PRO A 120 5.93 10.68 19.37
N PRO A 121 5.68 9.70 20.24
CA PRO A 121 4.64 8.66 20.03
C PRO A 121 3.26 9.23 19.65
N GLN A 122 2.86 10.35 20.25
CA GLN A 122 1.57 11.00 20.01
C GLN A 122 1.42 11.62 18.61
N ARG A 123 2.53 11.85 17.90
CA ARG A 123 2.54 12.30 16.50
C ARG A 123 2.76 11.15 15.54
N PHE A 124 3.43 10.08 15.96
CA PHE A 124 3.68 8.90 15.15
C PHE A 124 2.38 8.29 14.61
N ALA A 125 1.43 7.96 15.51
CA ALA A 125 0.15 7.37 15.10
C ALA A 125 -0.63 8.27 14.14
N LEU A 126 -0.70 9.58 14.45
CA LEU A 126 -1.34 10.58 13.59
C LEU A 126 -0.73 10.62 12.18
N LEU A 127 0.60 10.65 12.08
CA LEU A 127 1.30 10.71 10.79
C LEU A 127 1.09 9.42 9.99
N CYS A 128 1.12 8.25 10.61
CA CYS A 128 0.82 6.98 9.94
C CYS A 128 -0.63 6.94 9.43
N SER A 129 -1.59 7.33 10.28
CA SER A 129 -3.01 7.45 9.93
C SER A 129 -3.26 8.39 8.76
N TRP A 130 -2.67 9.59 8.80
CA TRP A 130 -2.81 10.57 7.71
C TRP A 130 -2.13 10.09 6.43
N LEU A 131 -0.98 9.43 6.53
CA LEU A 131 -0.30 8.86 5.37
C LEU A 131 -1.18 7.81 4.69
N ILE A 132 -1.81 6.91 5.46
CA ILE A 132 -2.74 5.90 4.93
C ILE A 132 -3.99 6.56 4.31
N GLY A 133 -4.63 7.45 5.07
CA GLY A 133 -5.88 8.09 4.67
C GLY A 133 -5.73 8.96 3.42
N ILE A 134 -4.79 9.90 3.43
CA ILE A 134 -4.54 10.80 2.28
C ILE A 134 -3.90 10.00 1.13
N GLY A 135 -3.03 9.04 1.45
CA GLY A 135 -2.39 8.16 0.47
C GLY A 135 -3.36 7.36 -0.39
N SER A 136 -4.52 7.01 0.18
CA SER A 136 -5.59 6.30 -0.52
C SER A 136 -6.14 7.09 -1.72
N ALA A 137 -5.84 8.39 -1.83
CA ALA A 137 -6.12 9.18 -3.04
C ALA A 137 -5.49 8.56 -4.31
N GLY A 138 -4.38 7.81 -4.19
CA GLY A 138 -3.80 7.07 -5.31
C GLY A 138 -4.77 6.09 -5.97
N ASN A 139 -5.63 5.44 -5.18
CA ASN A 139 -6.66 4.53 -5.71
C ASN A 139 -7.73 5.30 -6.51
N LEU A 140 -8.06 6.52 -6.08
CA LEU A 140 -9.01 7.40 -6.79
C LEU A 140 -8.41 7.90 -8.11
N ILE A 141 -7.12 8.24 -8.12
CA ILE A 141 -6.39 8.63 -9.34
C ILE A 141 -6.33 7.45 -10.32
N ALA A 142 -6.13 6.23 -9.82
CA ALA A 142 -6.14 5.00 -10.60
C ALA A 142 -7.51 4.60 -11.16
N ALA A 143 -8.59 5.32 -10.83
CA ALA A 143 -9.95 5.07 -11.31
C ALA A 143 -10.29 5.95 -12.53
N SER A 144 -11.30 6.82 -12.42
CA SER A 144 -11.78 7.66 -13.52
C SER A 144 -10.71 8.54 -14.18
N PRO A 145 -9.77 9.19 -13.43
CA PRO A 145 -8.72 9.99 -14.06
C PRO A 145 -7.81 9.18 -14.96
N LEU A 146 -7.44 7.96 -14.55
CA LEU A 146 -6.67 7.04 -15.37
C LEU A 146 -7.45 6.61 -16.61
N ALA A 147 -8.74 6.26 -16.48
CA ALA A 147 -9.58 5.89 -17.62
C ALA A 147 -9.68 7.02 -18.67
N LEU A 148 -9.81 8.27 -18.22
CA LEU A 148 -9.76 9.43 -19.11
C LEU A 148 -8.40 9.55 -19.80
N ALA A 149 -7.30 9.40 -19.05
CA ALA A 149 -5.96 9.42 -19.63
C ALA A 149 -5.76 8.30 -20.66
N THR A 150 -6.18 7.07 -20.38
CA THR A 150 -6.05 5.95 -21.32
C THR A 150 -6.91 6.15 -22.57
N SER A 151 -8.04 6.84 -22.48
CA SER A 151 -8.87 7.16 -23.65
C SER A 151 -8.21 8.15 -24.62
N VAL A 152 -7.34 9.05 -24.12
CA VAL A 152 -6.70 10.10 -24.93
C VAL A 152 -5.30 9.70 -25.42
N ILE A 153 -4.46 9.14 -24.53
CA ILE A 153 -3.06 8.83 -24.82
C ILE A 153 -2.74 7.33 -24.81
N GLY A 154 -3.76 6.49 -24.66
CA GLY A 154 -3.60 5.04 -24.52
C GLY A 154 -3.04 4.63 -23.16
N TRP A 155 -3.20 3.35 -22.82
CA TRP A 155 -2.68 2.83 -21.57
C TRP A 155 -1.15 2.86 -21.47
N ARG A 156 -0.44 2.62 -22.58
CA ARG A 156 1.02 2.73 -22.62
C ARG A 156 1.50 4.14 -22.30
N GLY A 157 0.90 5.15 -22.94
CA GLY A 157 1.20 6.55 -22.69
C GLY A 157 0.94 6.94 -21.23
N ALA A 158 -0.21 6.53 -20.68
CA ALA A 158 -0.55 6.78 -19.29
C ALA A 158 0.48 6.18 -18.32
N ILE A 159 0.92 4.94 -18.55
CA ILE A 159 1.94 4.29 -17.70
C ILE A 159 3.32 4.92 -17.89
N LEU A 160 3.70 5.39 -19.08
CA LEU A 160 4.95 6.15 -19.27
C LEU A 160 4.96 7.46 -18.47
N VAL A 161 3.85 8.19 -18.46
CA VAL A 161 3.70 9.39 -17.61
C VAL A 161 3.88 9.03 -16.14
N MET A 162 3.24 7.95 -15.69
CA MET A 162 3.38 7.49 -14.29
C MET A 162 4.80 7.00 -13.97
N ALA A 163 5.52 6.40 -14.92
CA ALA A 163 6.92 6.04 -14.77
C ALA A 163 7.79 7.29 -14.55
N LEU A 164 7.56 8.35 -15.32
CA LEU A 164 8.24 9.64 -15.16
C LEU A 164 7.95 10.27 -13.79
N VAL A 165 6.67 10.34 -13.40
CA VAL A 165 6.28 10.87 -12.09
C VAL A 165 6.93 10.06 -10.97
N THR A 166 6.98 8.73 -11.10
CA THR A 166 7.63 7.85 -10.13
C THR A 166 9.13 8.09 -10.04
N ALA A 167 9.81 8.33 -11.17
CA ALA A 167 11.22 8.67 -11.19
C ALA A 167 11.50 10.02 -10.51
N LEU A 168 10.66 11.02 -10.74
CA LEU A 168 10.76 12.32 -10.09
C LEU A 168 10.55 12.21 -8.57
N VAL A 169 9.58 11.41 -8.13
CA VAL A 169 9.34 11.18 -6.69
C VAL A 169 10.49 10.37 -6.07
N ALA A 170 11.04 9.37 -6.76
CA ALA A 170 12.21 8.63 -6.29
C ALA A 170 13.42 9.56 -6.11
N LEU A 171 13.66 10.46 -7.06
CA LEU A 171 14.71 11.48 -6.97
C LEU A 171 14.46 12.44 -5.80
N LEU A 172 13.23 12.94 -5.67
CA LEU A 172 12.83 13.80 -4.56
C LEU A 172 13.10 13.13 -3.20
N LEU A 173 12.74 11.85 -3.06
CA LEU A 173 12.99 11.08 -1.85
C LEU A 173 14.48 10.88 -1.59
N ALA A 174 15.29 10.64 -2.62
CA ALA A 174 16.75 10.52 -2.51
C ALA A 174 17.42 11.80 -2.03
N LEU A 175 16.90 12.96 -2.45
CA LEU A 175 17.44 14.28 -2.11
C LEU A 175 16.97 14.76 -0.72
N ILE A 176 15.71 14.50 -0.37
CA ILE A 176 15.08 15.05 0.84
C ILE A 176 15.24 14.15 2.07
N ILE A 177 15.11 12.82 1.93
CA ILE A 177 15.12 11.93 3.08
C ILE A 177 16.51 11.91 3.72
N ARG A 178 16.54 12.13 5.03
CA ARG A 178 17.73 11.96 5.86
C ARG A 178 17.53 10.79 6.80
N ASN A 179 18.61 10.03 7.01
CA ASN A 179 18.58 8.94 7.97
C ASN A 179 18.47 9.51 9.39
N PRO A 180 17.54 9.01 10.22
CA PRO A 180 17.52 9.36 11.64
C PRO A 180 18.76 8.79 12.35
N PRO A 181 19.09 9.29 13.55
CA PRO A 181 20.20 8.77 14.35
C PRO A 181 20.08 7.25 14.50
N ARG A 182 21.21 6.54 14.32
CA ARG A 182 21.26 5.10 14.53
C ARG A 182 21.20 4.82 16.03
N VAL A 183 20.30 3.95 16.44
CA VAL A 183 20.30 3.40 17.81
C VAL A 183 21.43 2.37 17.86
N THR A 184 22.40 2.56 18.74
CA THR A 184 23.66 1.80 18.81
C THR A 184 23.53 0.42 19.46
N THR A 185 22.33 -0.01 19.83
CA THR A 185 22.11 -1.27 20.56
C THR A 185 21.77 -2.43 19.64
N ALA A 186 22.63 -3.45 19.65
CA ALA A 186 22.52 -4.79 19.05
C ALA A 186 22.38 -4.84 17.50
N ARG A 187 23.51 -5.14 16.86
CA ARG A 187 23.63 -5.42 15.43
C ARG A 187 23.08 -6.83 15.18
N ALA A 188 21.90 -6.96 14.58
CA ALA A 188 21.60 -8.18 13.84
C ALA A 188 22.54 -8.20 12.63
N GLU A 189 23.50 -9.12 12.60
CA GLU A 189 24.55 -9.15 11.57
C GLU A 189 24.01 -9.58 10.20
N GLY A 190 22.82 -10.20 10.15
CA GLY A 190 22.14 -10.59 8.91
C GLY A 190 20.61 -10.67 9.03
N LEU A 191 19.95 -10.80 7.87
CA LEU A 191 18.50 -10.92 7.74
C LEU A 191 17.93 -12.07 8.60
N ILE A 192 18.59 -13.22 8.58
CA ILE A 192 18.14 -14.43 9.29
C ILE A 192 18.21 -14.23 10.80
N ASP A 193 19.26 -13.59 11.30
CA ASP A 193 19.40 -13.35 12.75
C ASP A 193 18.40 -12.30 13.22
N GLY A 194 18.12 -11.28 12.41
CA GLY A 194 17.02 -10.34 12.67
C GLY A 194 15.67 -11.04 12.76
N LEU A 195 15.38 -11.96 11.84
CA LEU A 195 14.14 -12.75 11.86
C LEU A 195 14.04 -13.62 13.11
N LYS A 196 15.13 -14.28 13.53
CA LYS A 196 15.15 -15.07 14.78
C LYS A 196 14.85 -14.20 16.00
N ILE A 197 15.43 -13.00 16.05
CA ILE A 197 15.15 -12.04 17.14
C ILE A 197 13.66 -11.67 17.14
N ILE A 198 13.09 -11.32 16.00
CA ILE A 198 11.66 -10.96 15.89
C ILE A 198 10.76 -12.13 16.30
N LEU A 199 11.04 -13.34 15.83
CA LEU A 199 10.25 -14.55 16.16
C LEU A 199 10.37 -14.96 17.64
N SER A 200 11.42 -14.53 18.34
CA SER A 200 11.57 -14.77 19.78
C SER A 200 10.75 -13.81 20.66
N ILE A 201 10.16 -12.75 20.08
CA ILE A 201 9.29 -11.82 20.80
C ILE A 201 7.96 -12.53 21.14
N ARG A 202 7.81 -12.94 22.40
CA ARG A 202 6.62 -13.69 22.86
C ARG A 202 5.30 -12.93 22.67
N ALA A 203 5.33 -11.60 22.76
CA ALA A 203 4.16 -10.75 22.53
C ALA A 203 3.71 -10.70 21.05
N LEU A 204 4.57 -11.09 20.09
CA LEU A 204 4.24 -11.11 18.66
C LEU A 204 3.22 -12.21 18.32
N TRP A 205 3.35 -13.38 18.95
CA TRP A 205 2.54 -14.56 18.66
C TRP A 205 1.03 -14.40 18.86
N PRO A 206 0.51 -13.72 19.91
CA PRO A 206 -0.92 -13.42 19.99
C PRO A 206 -1.35 -12.30 19.03
N LEU A 207 -0.45 -11.40 18.62
CA LEU A 207 -0.77 -10.30 17.69
C LEU A 207 -0.89 -10.77 16.24
N LEU A 208 -0.10 -11.78 15.83
CA LEU A 208 -0.13 -12.32 14.46
C LEU A 208 -1.51 -12.85 14.02
N PRO A 209 -2.17 -13.78 14.74
CA PRO A 209 -3.48 -14.27 14.36
C PRO A 209 -4.53 -13.15 14.43
N LEU A 210 -4.45 -12.26 15.43
CA LEU A 210 -5.37 -11.14 15.56
C LEU A 210 -5.28 -10.18 14.35
N ALA A 211 -4.08 -9.80 13.94
CA ALA A 211 -3.86 -8.95 12.77
C ALA A 211 -4.27 -9.66 11.46
N THR A 212 -3.91 -10.94 11.33
CA THR A 212 -4.21 -11.74 10.13
C THR A 212 -5.72 -11.90 9.95
N ILE A 213 -6.44 -12.30 11.00
CA ILE A 213 -7.89 -12.54 10.95
C ILE A 213 -8.62 -11.22 10.76
N SER A 214 -8.31 -10.19 11.54
CA SER A 214 -9.03 -8.90 11.47
C SER A 214 -8.93 -8.28 10.09
N TYR A 215 -7.75 -8.32 9.46
CA TYR A 215 -7.56 -7.79 8.13
C TYR A 215 -8.19 -8.68 7.04
N ALA A 216 -8.10 -10.01 7.18
CA ALA A 216 -8.72 -10.95 6.25
C ALA A 216 -10.25 -10.81 6.22
N VAL A 217 -10.89 -10.64 7.38
CA VAL A 217 -12.35 -10.43 7.49
C VAL A 217 -12.75 -9.17 6.73
N ILE A 218 -12.07 -8.04 6.96
CA ILE A 218 -12.37 -6.77 6.27
C ILE A 218 -12.23 -6.90 4.76
N ILE A 219 -11.16 -7.55 4.27
CA ILE A 219 -10.96 -7.75 2.83
C ILE A 219 -12.01 -8.68 2.23
N ALA A 220 -12.32 -9.79 2.90
CA ALA A 220 -13.30 -10.76 2.43
C ALA A 220 -14.69 -10.11 2.36
N GLU A 221 -15.12 -9.47 3.44
CA GLU A 221 -16.43 -8.85 3.53
C GLU A 221 -16.59 -7.75 2.46
N ARG A 222 -15.70 -6.76 2.44
CA ARG A 222 -15.81 -5.64 1.49
C ARG A 222 -15.49 -6.02 0.06
N GLY A 223 -14.46 -6.83 -0.14
CA GLY A 223 -13.88 -7.10 -1.46
C GLY A 223 -14.59 -8.20 -2.23
N LEU A 224 -15.25 -9.13 -1.55
CA LEU A 224 -15.86 -10.31 -2.17
C LEU A 224 -17.36 -10.44 -1.90
N TRP A 225 -17.80 -10.19 -0.66
CA TRP A 225 -19.16 -10.56 -0.23
C TRP A 225 -20.17 -9.42 -0.24
N ALA A 226 -19.75 -8.18 0.01
CA ALA A 226 -20.66 -7.05 0.18
C ALA A 226 -21.51 -6.78 -1.09
N GLY A 227 -20.92 -6.84 -2.28
CA GLY A 227 -21.65 -6.64 -3.54
C GLY A 227 -22.72 -7.70 -3.83
N PRO A 228 -22.37 -9.00 -3.83
CA PRO A 228 -23.34 -10.10 -3.98
C PRO A 228 -24.40 -10.12 -2.88
N PHE A 229 -24.02 -9.94 -1.62
CA PHE A 229 -24.96 -9.95 -0.49
C PHE A 229 -26.04 -8.87 -0.61
N LEU A 230 -25.65 -7.64 -0.97
CA LEU A 230 -26.59 -6.55 -1.20
C LEU A 230 -27.50 -6.79 -2.43
N SER A 231 -27.03 -7.58 -3.39
CA SER A 231 -27.81 -7.98 -4.57
C SER A 231 -28.81 -9.08 -4.24
N ASP A 232 -28.34 -10.15 -3.61
CA ASP A 232 -29.07 -11.41 -3.49
C ASP A 232 -30.05 -11.39 -2.31
N VAL A 233 -29.73 -10.66 -1.23
CA VAL A 233 -30.58 -10.56 -0.03
C VAL A 233 -31.47 -9.32 -0.07
N TYR A 234 -30.93 -8.17 -0.50
CA TYR A 234 -31.65 -6.89 -0.48
C TYR A 234 -32.18 -6.46 -1.86
N GLY A 235 -31.87 -7.20 -2.93
CA GLY A 235 -32.38 -6.89 -4.28
C GLY A 235 -31.87 -5.56 -4.85
N LEU A 236 -30.76 -5.02 -4.32
CA LEU A 236 -30.34 -3.66 -4.63
C LEU A 236 -29.80 -3.50 -6.04
N THR A 237 -30.09 -2.36 -6.66
CA THR A 237 -29.59 -2.03 -7.99
C THR A 237 -28.06 -1.89 -7.99
N PRO A 238 -27.38 -2.01 -9.16
CA PRO A 238 -25.93 -1.76 -9.24
C PRO A 238 -25.51 -0.40 -8.68
N VAL A 239 -26.35 0.63 -8.85
CA VAL A 239 -26.06 2.00 -8.39
C VAL A 239 -26.14 2.08 -6.87
N ASP A 240 -27.19 1.55 -6.25
CA ASP A 240 -27.38 1.59 -4.80
C ASP A 240 -26.28 0.81 -4.06
N ARG A 241 -25.89 -0.35 -4.62
CA ARG A 241 -24.74 -1.13 -4.11
C ARG A 241 -23.45 -0.34 -4.18
N GLY A 242 -23.21 0.35 -5.30
CA GLY A 242 -22.05 1.23 -5.47
C GLY A 242 -21.99 2.33 -4.40
N PHE A 243 -23.13 2.94 -4.08
CA PHE A 243 -23.22 3.95 -3.01
C PHE A 243 -22.91 3.37 -1.63
N ILE A 244 -23.46 2.20 -1.28
CA ILE A 244 -23.18 1.57 0.02
C ILE A 244 -21.70 1.19 0.14
N LEU A 245 -21.11 0.61 -0.89
CA LEU A 245 -19.68 0.26 -0.91
C LEU A 245 -18.79 1.51 -0.82
N LEU A 246 -19.21 2.62 -1.40
CA LEU A 246 -18.54 3.92 -1.25
C LEU A 246 -18.61 4.41 0.19
N ILE A 247 -19.78 4.37 0.83
CA ILE A 247 -19.96 4.74 2.25
C ILE A 247 -19.05 3.89 3.13
N MET A 248 -18.98 2.57 2.91
CA MET A 248 -18.07 1.68 3.64
C MET A 248 -16.61 2.10 3.45
N ALA A 249 -16.19 2.38 2.21
CA ALA A 249 -14.82 2.82 1.92
C ALA A 249 -14.49 4.16 2.60
N THR A 250 -15.42 5.12 2.56
CA THR A 250 -15.27 6.42 3.20
C THR A 250 -15.21 6.27 4.73
N ALA A 251 -16.07 5.44 5.32
CA ALA A 251 -16.05 5.16 6.75
C ALA A 251 -14.71 4.54 7.20
N MET A 252 -14.13 3.64 6.41
CA MET A 252 -12.78 3.09 6.69
C MET A 252 -11.70 4.17 6.62
N SER A 253 -11.72 5.03 5.60
CA SER A 253 -10.75 6.12 5.47
C SER A 253 -10.87 7.13 6.61
N ILE A 254 -12.10 7.51 6.98
CA ILE A 254 -12.37 8.37 8.13
C ILE A 254 -11.92 7.69 9.43
N GLY A 255 -12.24 6.40 9.61
CA GLY A 255 -11.80 5.62 10.76
C GLY A 255 -10.28 5.61 10.91
N ALA A 256 -9.54 5.39 9.81
CA ALA A 256 -8.09 5.46 9.80
C ALA A 256 -7.56 6.85 10.20
N LEU A 257 -8.22 7.93 9.75
CA LEU A 257 -7.86 9.31 10.09
C LEU A 257 -8.18 9.69 11.55
N ILE A 258 -9.26 9.15 12.11
CA ILE A 258 -9.76 9.45 13.46
C ILE A 258 -9.06 8.62 14.54
N TYR A 259 -8.67 7.37 14.23
CA TYR A 259 -8.01 6.48 15.20
C TYR A 259 -6.71 7.07 15.78
N GLY A 260 -5.94 7.79 14.96
CA GLY A 260 -4.70 8.46 15.39
C GLY A 260 -4.94 9.55 16.46
N PRO A 261 -5.81 10.55 16.20
CA PRO A 261 -6.22 11.55 17.20
C PRO A 261 -6.89 10.97 18.45
N LEU A 262 -7.71 9.91 18.33
CA LEU A 262 -8.43 9.32 19.46
C LEU A 262 -7.49 8.80 20.55
N ASP A 263 -6.25 8.41 20.20
CA ASP A 263 -5.19 8.05 21.16
C ASP A 263 -4.99 9.12 22.24
N ARG A 264 -5.13 10.39 21.86
CA ARG A 264 -4.99 11.52 22.78
C ARG A 264 -6.17 11.67 23.74
N VAL A 265 -7.37 11.24 23.33
CA VAL A 265 -8.60 11.43 24.10
C VAL A 265 -8.79 10.31 25.12
N PHE A 266 -8.46 9.06 24.75
CA PHE A 266 -8.72 7.88 25.57
C PHE A 266 -7.52 7.39 26.41
N GLY A 267 -6.37 8.05 26.33
CA GLY A 267 -5.22 7.75 27.18
C GLY A 267 -4.54 6.41 26.89
N GLY A 268 -4.73 5.85 25.69
CA GLY A 268 -3.97 4.70 25.18
C GLY A 268 -4.70 3.78 24.21
N TYR A 269 -3.92 3.09 23.37
CA TYR A 269 -4.38 2.18 22.30
C TYR A 269 -5.33 1.06 22.77
N LYS A 270 -5.16 0.57 24.01
CA LYS A 270 -5.96 -0.56 24.53
C LYS A 270 -7.45 -0.23 24.57
N TRP A 271 -7.80 0.94 25.08
CA TRP A 271 -9.21 1.33 25.24
C TRP A 271 -9.87 1.64 23.91
N ILE A 272 -9.12 2.19 22.95
CA ILE A 272 -9.65 2.50 21.62
C ILE A 272 -9.96 1.22 20.86
N SER A 273 -9.04 0.23 20.88
CA SER A 273 -9.34 -1.08 20.29
C SER A 273 -10.50 -1.76 20.99
N VAL A 274 -10.59 -1.74 22.32
CA VAL A 274 -11.70 -2.36 23.06
C VAL A 274 -13.03 -1.69 22.74
N ILE A 275 -13.10 -0.36 22.76
CA ILE A 275 -14.32 0.40 22.46
C ILE A 275 -14.70 0.21 20.98
N GLY A 276 -13.73 0.28 20.06
CA GLY A 276 -13.96 0.08 18.64
C GLY A 276 -14.50 -1.31 18.33
N THR A 277 -13.88 -2.36 18.88
CA THR A 277 -14.36 -3.74 18.72
C THR A 277 -15.72 -3.96 19.39
N ALA A 278 -15.98 -3.36 20.55
CA ALA A 278 -17.27 -3.45 21.22
C ALA A 278 -18.39 -2.76 20.41
N LEU A 279 -18.11 -1.60 19.80
CA LEU A 279 -19.05 -0.92 18.91
C LEU A 279 -19.31 -1.74 17.65
N SER A 280 -18.27 -2.28 17.00
CA SER A 280 -18.44 -3.18 15.84
C SER A 280 -19.20 -4.47 16.18
N ALA A 281 -19.10 -4.97 17.41
CA ALA A 281 -19.88 -6.12 17.87
C ALA A 281 -21.34 -5.75 18.23
N ALA A 282 -21.62 -4.49 18.53
CA ALA A 282 -22.95 -4.01 18.91
C ALA A 282 -23.86 -3.68 17.71
N GLY A 283 -23.30 -3.50 16.51
CA GLY A 283 -24.05 -3.26 15.26
C GLY A 283 -23.49 -2.12 14.44
#